data_AF-A0A1H0E6A9-F1
#
_entry.id   AF-A0A1H0E6A9-F1
#
_cell.length_a   1.000
_cell.length_b   1.000
_cell.length_c   1.000
_cell.angle_alpha   90.00
_cell.angle_beta   90.00
_cell.angle_gamma   90.00
#
_symmetry.space_group_name_H-M   'P 1'
#
loop_
_entity.id
_entity.type
_entity.pdbx_description
1 polymer ?
#
loop_
_entity_poly.entity_id
_entity_poly.type
_entity_poly.pdbx_seq_one_letter_code
_entity_poly.pdbx_strand_id
1 'polypeptide(L)'
;MDADWTRGGAEALSLHAPGAAAALSELVRSRPQDLDEGALSAIRAATAGALGLTALAGTRRPAQVPAPAVAAFAEQFAVDVSMVDDELRVAWGEAVGDAMFSAAQMVYVADFVPRLRAVLDALFGPDEWWDPPLTATGDSWGVVETFMREVARLDALDPVLTELVRLRGARQHECRVCKSRRSLAAIEAGARAETFEAVDHYRRSDLSASSQAALALTDAMIWTPSRLRDADVEAVRAHLTPAQAVEVALDVTRNAANKIAVALAADAPVVATGVELFETDADGNLVFP
;
A
#
# COMPACT_ATOMS: atom_id res chain seq x y z
N MET A 1 4.94 19.40 22.63
CA MET A 1 4.67 18.34 21.65
C MET A 1 5.22 17.06 22.24
N ASP A 2 4.42 15.99 22.23
CA ASP A 2 4.86 14.66 22.63
C ASP A 2 6.07 14.26 21.76
N ALA A 3 7.15 13.78 22.40
CA ALA A 3 8.45 13.58 21.75
C ALA A 3 8.37 12.53 20.63
N ASP A 4 7.34 11.67 20.66
CA ASP A 4 7.17 10.59 19.69
C ASP A 4 6.73 11.09 18.31
N TRP A 5 6.05 12.25 18.19
CA TRP A 5 5.64 12.83 16.88
C TRP A 5 6.75 13.59 16.16
N THR A 6 7.96 13.62 16.71
CA THR A 6 9.09 14.40 16.18
C THR A 6 10.36 13.56 15.97
N ARG A 7 10.25 12.23 15.97
CA ARG A 7 11.38 11.28 15.90
C ARG A 7 11.96 11.10 14.50
N GLY A 8 11.25 11.47 13.45
CA GLY A 8 11.56 11.05 12.08
C GLY A 8 10.71 9.84 11.66
N GLY A 9 10.33 9.80 10.38
CA GLY A 9 9.48 8.74 9.84
C GLY A 9 10.10 7.34 9.91
N ALA A 10 11.42 7.20 9.68
CA ALA A 10 12.10 5.91 9.71
C ALA A 10 12.31 5.40 11.14
N GLU A 11 12.67 6.30 12.07
CA GLU A 11 12.72 5.99 13.51
C GLU A 11 11.34 5.54 14.02
N ALA A 12 10.27 6.28 13.70
CA ALA A 12 8.90 5.95 14.11
C ALA A 12 8.46 4.57 13.58
N LEU A 13 8.75 4.26 12.32
CA LEU A 13 8.48 2.94 11.74
C LEU A 13 9.20 1.83 12.50
N SER A 14 10.50 2.02 12.76
CA SER A 14 11.34 1.02 13.44
C SER A 14 10.91 0.79 14.90
N LEU A 15 10.47 1.86 15.57
CA LEU A 15 10.01 1.82 16.96
C LEU A 15 8.66 1.09 17.10
N HIS A 16 7.70 1.42 16.24
CA HIS A 16 6.32 0.95 16.37
C HIS A 16 6.02 -0.33 15.60
N ALA A 17 6.80 -0.67 14.58
CA ALA A 17 6.59 -1.85 13.75
C ALA A 17 7.93 -2.46 13.26
N PRO A 18 8.82 -2.91 14.15
CA PRO A 18 10.17 -3.37 13.79
C PRO A 18 10.18 -4.54 12.79
N GLY A 19 9.22 -5.48 12.91
CA GLY A 19 9.06 -6.59 11.96
C GLY A 19 8.71 -6.10 10.54
N ALA A 20 7.73 -5.20 10.44
CA ALA A 20 7.35 -4.58 9.17
C ALA A 20 8.48 -3.71 8.60
N ALA A 21 9.24 -3.00 9.44
CA ALA A 21 10.41 -2.23 9.03
C ALA A 21 11.49 -3.12 8.38
N ALA A 22 11.79 -4.27 9.00
CA ALA A 22 12.73 -5.24 8.46
C ALA A 22 12.25 -5.83 7.13
N ALA A 23 10.97 -6.23 7.03
CA ALA A 23 10.40 -6.75 5.79
C ALA A 23 10.29 -5.69 4.68
N LEU A 24 10.06 -4.42 5.02
CA LEU A 24 10.09 -3.30 4.08
C LEU A 24 11.49 -3.13 3.48
N SER A 25 12.53 -3.27 4.29
CA SER A 25 13.93 -3.24 3.82
C SER A 25 14.21 -4.36 2.81
N GLU A 26 13.70 -5.57 3.08
CA GLU A 26 13.78 -6.71 2.15
C GLU A 26 13.01 -6.45 0.83
N LEU A 27 11.82 -5.86 0.91
CA LEU A 27 11.07 -5.42 -0.28
C LEU A 27 11.89 -4.45 -1.14
N VAL A 28 12.48 -3.43 -0.52
CA VAL A 28 13.22 -2.36 -1.22
C VAL A 28 14.46 -2.90 -1.94
N ARG A 29 15.19 -3.85 -1.36
CA ARG A 29 16.33 -4.48 -2.06
C ARG A 29 15.93 -5.55 -3.06
N SER A 30 14.71 -6.09 -3.00
CA SER A 30 14.35 -7.20 -3.88
C SER A 30 14.31 -6.77 -5.35
N ARG A 31 14.98 -7.56 -6.21
CA ARG A 31 14.83 -7.51 -7.67
C ARG A 31 14.49 -8.92 -8.16
N PRO A 32 13.36 -9.13 -8.85
CA PRO A 32 13.09 -10.41 -9.49
C PRO A 32 14.18 -10.78 -10.49
N GLN A 33 14.64 -12.03 -10.48
CA GLN A 33 15.72 -12.51 -11.38
C GLN A 33 15.36 -12.39 -12.85
N ASP A 34 14.08 -12.57 -13.17
CA ASP A 34 13.43 -12.48 -14.49
C ASP A 34 13.18 -11.04 -14.96
N LEU A 35 13.37 -10.03 -14.09
CA LEU A 35 13.18 -8.61 -14.44
C LEU A 35 14.51 -7.90 -14.69
N ASP A 36 14.67 -7.36 -15.90
CA ASP A 36 15.83 -6.55 -16.28
C ASP A 36 16.02 -5.31 -15.38
N GLU A 37 17.27 -4.96 -15.07
CA GLU A 37 17.59 -3.80 -14.22
C GLU A 37 17.11 -2.48 -14.84
N GLY A 38 17.12 -2.37 -16.17
CA GLY A 38 16.63 -1.20 -16.87
C GLY A 38 15.12 -1.05 -16.77
N ALA A 39 14.38 -2.15 -16.88
CA ALA A 39 12.93 -2.17 -16.66
C ALA A 39 12.59 -1.78 -15.21
N LEU A 40 13.27 -2.36 -14.21
CA LEU A 40 13.09 -1.98 -12.81
C LEU A 40 13.38 -0.49 -12.57
N SER A 41 14.45 0.05 -13.18
CA SER A 41 14.80 1.46 -13.04
C SER A 41 13.73 2.38 -13.67
N ALA A 42 13.14 2.01 -14.81
CA ALA A 42 12.04 2.76 -15.39
C ALA A 42 10.78 2.71 -14.53
N ILE A 43 10.44 1.53 -14.00
CA ILE A 43 9.33 1.37 -13.05
C ILE A 43 9.50 2.31 -11.84
N ARG A 44 10.67 2.29 -11.19
CA ARG A 44 10.95 3.16 -10.03
C ARG A 44 10.83 4.64 -10.36
N ALA A 45 11.37 5.06 -11.50
CA ALA A 45 11.35 6.47 -11.91
C ALA A 45 9.94 6.95 -12.30
N ALA A 46 9.24 6.18 -13.13
CA ALA A 46 7.93 6.54 -13.67
C ALA A 46 6.87 6.63 -12.57
N THR A 47 6.83 5.63 -11.69
CA THR A 47 5.87 5.56 -10.58
C THR A 47 6.01 6.73 -9.61
N ALA A 48 7.23 7.02 -9.15
CA ALA A 48 7.47 8.12 -8.23
C ALA A 48 7.26 9.49 -8.91
N GLY A 49 7.70 9.63 -10.16
CA GLY A 49 7.52 10.83 -10.97
C GLY A 49 6.05 11.21 -11.16
N ALA A 50 5.18 10.23 -11.42
CA ALA A 50 3.74 10.43 -11.60
C ALA A 50 3.07 11.09 -10.39
N LEU A 51 3.61 10.89 -9.19
CA LEU A 51 3.07 11.38 -7.93
C LEU A 51 3.86 12.55 -7.34
N GLY A 52 4.94 12.98 -8.01
CA GLY A 52 5.85 13.99 -7.50
C GLY A 52 6.63 13.55 -6.25
N LEU A 53 6.92 12.25 -6.13
CA LEU A 53 7.71 11.66 -5.06
C LEU A 53 9.14 11.37 -5.54
N THR A 54 10.05 11.17 -4.59
CA THR A 54 11.41 10.69 -4.88
C THR A 54 11.39 9.19 -5.13
N ALA A 55 11.97 8.75 -6.25
CA ALA A 55 12.10 7.34 -6.57
C ALA A 55 13.00 6.62 -5.56
N LEU A 56 12.72 5.34 -5.30
CA LEU A 56 13.61 4.47 -4.52
C LEU A 56 15.01 4.42 -5.14
N ALA A 57 16.04 4.24 -4.32
CA ALA A 57 17.43 4.18 -4.77
C ALA A 57 17.68 3.00 -5.74
N GLY A 58 18.90 2.88 -6.27
CA GLY A 58 19.23 1.80 -7.20
C GLY A 58 18.69 2.00 -8.62
N THR A 59 18.12 3.17 -8.93
CA THR A 59 17.91 3.61 -10.31
C THR A 59 19.26 3.75 -11.01
N ARG A 60 19.42 3.08 -12.15
CA ARG A 60 20.61 3.18 -12.99
C ARG A 60 20.18 3.69 -14.35
N ARG A 61 21.06 4.43 -15.03
CA ARG A 61 20.82 4.74 -16.45
C ARG A 61 20.75 3.41 -17.20
N PRO A 62 19.60 3.05 -17.78
CA PRO A 62 19.47 1.76 -18.41
C PRO A 62 20.34 1.72 -19.68
N ALA A 63 20.91 0.55 -19.98
CA ALA A 63 21.75 0.36 -21.17
C ALA A 63 20.95 0.55 -22.47
N GLN A 64 19.64 0.28 -22.41
CA GLN A 64 18.67 0.48 -23.47
C GLN A 64 17.46 1.23 -22.91
N VAL A 65 16.80 2.05 -23.73
CA VAL A 65 15.56 2.73 -23.32
C VAL A 65 14.47 1.65 -23.16
N PRO A 66 13.87 1.49 -21.97
CA PRO A 66 12.79 0.53 -21.78
C PRO A 66 11.60 0.83 -22.69
N ALA A 67 10.83 -0.20 -23.04
CA ALA A 67 9.65 -0.02 -23.86
C ALA A 67 8.69 1.01 -23.21
N PRO A 68 8.12 1.96 -23.97
CA PRO A 68 7.25 3.01 -23.42
C PRO A 68 6.08 2.46 -22.58
N ALA A 69 5.58 1.27 -22.91
CA ALA A 69 4.53 0.59 -22.16
C ALA A 69 4.90 0.30 -20.70
N VAL A 70 6.18 0.11 -20.37
CA VAL A 70 6.64 -0.11 -18.98
C VAL A 70 6.38 1.14 -18.14
N ALA A 71 6.75 2.32 -18.66
CA ALA A 71 6.54 3.59 -17.97
C ALA A 71 5.04 3.93 -17.92
N ALA A 72 4.32 3.77 -19.04
CA ALA A 72 2.88 4.06 -19.08
C ALA A 72 2.07 3.20 -18.10
N PHE A 73 2.37 1.89 -18.01
CA PHE A 73 1.73 0.99 -17.05
C PHE A 73 2.06 1.41 -15.61
N ALA A 74 3.32 1.70 -15.31
CA ALA A 74 3.76 2.12 -13.98
C ALA A 74 3.11 3.46 -13.55
N GLU A 75 3.03 4.44 -14.45
CA GLU A 75 2.37 5.72 -14.20
C GLU A 75 0.86 5.54 -13.98
N GLN A 76 0.18 4.80 -14.85
CA GLN A 76 -1.26 4.56 -14.72
C GLN A 76 -1.58 3.78 -13.45
N PHE A 77 -0.79 2.74 -13.13
CA PHE A 77 -0.89 2.00 -11.89
C PHE A 77 -0.79 2.95 -10.68
N ALA A 78 0.20 3.85 -10.68
CA ALA A 78 0.42 4.79 -9.58
C ALA A 78 -0.75 5.78 -9.43
N VAL A 79 -1.15 6.42 -10.53
CA VAL A 79 -2.17 7.47 -10.55
C VAL A 79 -3.55 6.91 -10.24
N ASP A 80 -3.97 5.88 -10.98
CA ASP A 80 -5.27 5.23 -10.81
C ASP A 80 -5.25 3.85 -11.46
N VAL A 81 -5.05 2.81 -10.65
CA VAL A 81 -4.97 1.43 -11.15
C VAL A 81 -6.29 0.94 -11.76
N SER A 82 -7.43 1.52 -11.38
CA SER A 82 -8.73 1.11 -11.90
C SER A 82 -8.91 1.45 -13.38
N MET A 83 -8.07 2.37 -13.88
CA MET A 83 -8.05 2.85 -15.26
C MET A 83 -7.01 2.11 -16.12
N VAL A 84 -6.40 1.03 -15.63
CA VAL A 84 -5.56 0.14 -16.45
C VAL A 84 -6.46 -0.72 -17.35
N ASP A 85 -6.55 -0.35 -18.63
CA ASP A 85 -7.38 -1.02 -19.63
C ASP A 85 -6.70 -2.23 -20.29
N ASP A 86 -7.43 -2.89 -21.19
CA ASP A 86 -6.98 -4.10 -21.90
C ASP A 86 -5.81 -3.81 -22.84
N GLU A 87 -5.79 -2.63 -23.49
CA GLU A 87 -4.72 -2.23 -24.41
C GLU A 87 -3.41 -2.06 -23.66
N LEU A 88 -3.44 -1.35 -22.52
CA LEU A 88 -2.28 -1.15 -21.67
C LEU A 88 -1.77 -2.47 -21.07
N ARG A 89 -2.68 -3.39 -20.71
CA ARG A 89 -2.29 -4.74 -20.23
C ARG A 89 -1.62 -5.58 -21.31
N VAL A 90 -2.10 -5.54 -22.54
CA VAL A 90 -1.46 -6.24 -23.68
C VAL A 90 -0.08 -5.64 -23.93
N ALA A 91 0.03 -4.32 -24.04
CA ALA A 91 1.30 -3.64 -24.27
C ALA A 91 2.32 -3.89 -23.13
N TRP A 92 1.84 -3.95 -21.89
CA TRP A 92 2.64 -4.35 -20.74
C TRP A 92 3.18 -5.77 -20.89
N GLY A 93 2.30 -6.74 -21.17
CA GLY A 93 2.69 -8.14 -21.37
C GLY A 93 3.70 -8.33 -22.49
N GLU A 94 3.54 -7.62 -23.61
CA GLU A 94 4.52 -7.61 -24.71
C GLU A 94 5.87 -7.02 -24.30
N ALA A 95 5.87 -6.03 -23.41
CA ALA A 95 7.07 -5.33 -22.97
C ALA A 95 7.89 -6.10 -21.92
N VAL A 96 7.24 -6.77 -20.97
CA VAL A 96 7.92 -7.46 -19.86
C VAL A 96 7.92 -8.99 -19.98
N GLY A 97 7.16 -9.54 -20.93
CA GLY A 97 7.13 -10.98 -21.22
C GLY A 97 6.77 -11.82 -20.00
N ASP A 98 7.57 -12.87 -19.76
CA ASP A 98 7.37 -13.81 -18.65
C ASP A 98 7.43 -13.14 -17.27
N ALA A 99 8.04 -11.95 -17.17
CA ALA A 99 8.12 -11.16 -15.93
C ALA A 99 6.83 -10.37 -15.63
N MET A 100 5.70 -10.60 -16.33
CA MET A 100 4.46 -9.83 -16.17
C MET A 100 4.01 -9.67 -14.71
N PHE A 101 4.03 -10.76 -13.94
CA PHE A 101 3.62 -10.74 -12.53
C PHE A 101 4.69 -10.14 -11.61
N SER A 102 5.95 -10.53 -11.78
CA SER A 102 7.07 -10.04 -10.96
C SER A 102 7.35 -8.55 -11.18
N ALA A 103 7.19 -8.06 -12.41
CA ALA A 103 7.26 -6.64 -12.74
C ALA A 103 6.10 -5.85 -12.10
N ALA A 104 4.87 -6.38 -12.08
CA ALA A 104 3.74 -5.70 -11.44
C ALA A 104 3.93 -5.60 -9.91
N GLN A 105 4.54 -6.61 -9.28
CA GLN A 105 4.96 -6.52 -7.88
C GLN A 105 5.96 -5.38 -7.66
N MET A 106 6.91 -5.19 -8.58
CA MET A 106 7.89 -4.10 -8.50
C MET A 106 7.27 -2.73 -8.74
N VAL A 107 6.21 -2.63 -9.56
CA VAL A 107 5.40 -1.40 -9.67
C VAL A 107 4.75 -1.09 -8.32
N TYR A 108 4.13 -2.07 -7.66
CA TYR A 108 3.59 -1.89 -6.30
C TYR A 108 4.65 -1.40 -5.30
N VAL A 109 5.83 -2.03 -5.26
CA VAL A 109 6.92 -1.62 -4.35
C VAL A 109 7.40 -0.21 -4.67
N ALA A 110 7.59 0.11 -5.96
CA ALA A 110 7.98 1.44 -6.41
C ALA A 110 6.92 2.51 -6.13
N ASP A 111 5.65 2.13 -5.99
CA ASP A 111 4.52 3.02 -5.76
C ASP A 111 4.34 3.30 -4.27
N PHE A 112 4.15 2.25 -3.48
CA PHE A 112 3.68 2.43 -2.11
C PHE A 112 4.79 2.61 -1.08
N VAL A 113 6.04 2.20 -1.35
CA VAL A 113 7.14 2.50 -0.42
C VAL A 113 7.43 4.01 -0.36
N PRO A 114 7.59 4.75 -1.48
CA PRO A 114 7.75 6.21 -1.41
C PRO A 114 6.56 6.93 -0.76
N ARG A 115 5.32 6.45 -0.96
CA ARG A 115 4.13 7.01 -0.30
C ARG A 115 4.19 6.83 1.21
N LEU A 116 4.53 5.63 1.67
CA LEU A 116 4.69 5.32 3.09
C LEU A 116 5.72 6.25 3.73
N ARG A 117 6.89 6.42 3.09
CA ARG A 117 7.95 7.31 3.58
C ARG A 117 7.49 8.76 3.69
N ALA A 118 6.88 9.29 2.62
CA ALA A 118 6.39 10.67 2.61
C ALA A 118 5.32 10.92 3.68
N VAL A 119 4.42 9.96 3.89
CA VAL A 119 3.38 10.03 4.94
C VAL A 119 4.01 10.01 6.32
N LEU A 120 4.93 9.08 6.59
CA LEU A 120 5.59 8.99 7.89
C LEU A 120 6.44 10.22 8.17
N ASP A 121 7.16 10.75 7.19
CA ASP A 121 7.93 11.98 7.36
C ASP A 121 7.04 13.20 7.64
N ALA A 122 5.87 13.29 7.00
CA ALA A 122 4.90 14.35 7.29
C ALA A 122 4.34 14.24 8.72
N LEU A 123 4.12 13.01 9.20
CA LEU A 123 3.56 12.74 10.54
C LEU A 123 4.58 12.86 11.67
N PHE A 124 5.84 12.47 11.44
CA PHE A 124 6.84 12.30 12.49
C PHE A 124 8.07 13.21 12.34
N GLY A 125 8.14 13.98 11.25
CA GLY A 125 9.30 14.77 10.86
C GLY A 125 10.15 14.07 9.80
N PRO A 126 10.91 14.83 8.99
CA PRO A 126 11.75 14.27 7.95
C PRO A 126 12.85 13.38 8.52
N ASP A 127 13.17 12.30 7.83
CA ASP A 127 14.20 11.34 8.25
C ASP A 127 15.04 10.87 7.07
N GLU A 128 16.22 10.31 7.38
CA GLU A 128 17.05 9.66 6.38
C GLU A 128 16.63 8.19 6.20
N TRP A 129 16.07 7.88 5.03
CA TRP A 129 15.68 6.52 4.68
C TRP A 129 16.83 5.77 4.04
N TRP A 130 17.28 4.69 4.69
CA TRP A 130 18.33 3.83 4.15
C TRP A 130 17.78 2.77 3.19
N ASP A 131 18.30 2.74 1.97
CA ASP A 131 18.01 1.72 0.97
C ASP A 131 19.16 0.72 0.85
N PRO A 132 18.98 -0.56 1.24
CA PRO A 132 19.99 -1.59 0.99
C PRO A 132 20.25 -1.79 -0.51
N PRO A 133 21.46 -2.22 -0.90
CA PRO A 133 21.76 -2.55 -2.29
C PRO A 133 20.81 -3.61 -2.86
N LEU A 134 20.41 -3.42 -4.12
CA LEU A 134 19.56 -4.38 -4.83
C LEU A 134 20.16 -5.78 -4.84
N THR A 135 19.32 -6.77 -4.61
CA THR A 135 19.67 -8.19 -4.59
C THR A 135 18.67 -8.98 -5.42
N ALA A 136 19.18 -9.83 -6.31
CA ALA A 136 18.35 -10.68 -7.14
C ALA A 136 17.66 -11.77 -6.29
N THR A 137 16.35 -11.97 -6.46
CA THR A 137 15.57 -13.04 -5.83
C THR A 137 14.85 -13.89 -6.88
N GLY A 138 14.77 -15.19 -6.63
CA GLY A 138 13.95 -16.11 -7.43
C GLY A 138 12.49 -16.15 -6.96
N ASP A 139 12.17 -15.53 -5.83
CA ASP A 139 10.84 -15.48 -5.24
C ASP A 139 10.56 -14.07 -4.71
N SER A 140 10.16 -13.14 -5.59
CA SER A 140 9.77 -11.80 -5.17
C SER A 140 8.42 -11.79 -4.47
N TRP A 141 7.52 -12.73 -4.80
CA TRP A 141 6.20 -12.80 -4.19
C TRP A 141 6.29 -13.18 -2.71
N GLY A 142 7.12 -14.17 -2.35
CA GLY A 142 7.36 -14.53 -0.96
C GLY A 142 7.91 -13.37 -0.10
N VAL A 143 8.68 -12.45 -0.70
CA VAL A 143 9.13 -11.21 -0.04
C VAL A 143 7.96 -10.26 0.20
N VAL A 144 7.09 -10.05 -0.81
CA VAL A 144 5.86 -9.24 -0.68
C VAL A 144 4.94 -9.81 0.38
N GLU A 145 4.69 -11.13 0.36
CA GLU A 145 3.84 -11.79 1.35
C GLU A 145 4.40 -11.69 2.77
N THR A 146 5.72 -11.78 2.93
CA THR A 146 6.35 -11.64 4.25
C THR A 146 6.07 -10.25 4.82
N PHE A 147 6.25 -9.19 4.04
CA PHE A 147 5.85 -7.84 4.46
C PHE A 147 4.36 -7.75 4.80
N MET A 148 3.48 -8.30 3.96
CA MET A 148 2.04 -8.28 4.22
C MET A 148 1.68 -9.01 5.52
N ARG A 149 2.36 -10.11 5.85
CA ARG A 149 2.16 -10.86 7.10
C ARG A 149 2.69 -10.08 8.31
N GLU A 150 3.86 -9.45 8.22
CA GLU A 150 4.39 -8.60 9.30
C GLU A 150 3.41 -7.48 9.66
N VAL A 151 2.86 -6.80 8.65
CA VAL A 151 1.87 -5.73 8.87
C VAL A 151 0.56 -6.29 9.43
N ALA A 152 0.11 -7.45 8.94
CA ALA A 152 -1.13 -8.08 9.39
C ALA A 152 -1.14 -8.47 10.88
N ARG A 153 0.03 -8.60 11.50
CA ARG A 153 0.19 -8.97 12.92
C ARG A 153 0.25 -7.76 13.86
N LEU A 154 0.21 -6.55 13.33
CA LEU A 154 0.08 -5.35 14.15
C LEU A 154 -1.32 -5.31 14.79
N ASP A 155 -1.39 -4.72 15.98
CA ASP A 155 -2.59 -4.75 16.83
C ASP A 155 -2.85 -3.43 17.58
N ALA A 156 -2.22 -2.32 17.16
CA ALA A 156 -2.47 -1.00 17.74
C ALA A 156 -3.83 -0.43 17.28
N LEU A 157 -4.33 -0.82 16.11
CA LEU A 157 -5.69 -0.51 15.67
C LEU A 157 -6.67 -1.58 16.16
N ASP A 158 -7.87 -1.15 16.54
CA ASP A 158 -8.95 -2.09 16.76
C ASP A 158 -9.43 -2.71 15.43
N PRO A 159 -10.02 -3.92 15.43
CA PRO A 159 -10.41 -4.62 14.21
C PRO A 159 -11.39 -3.84 13.32
N VAL A 160 -12.21 -2.96 13.90
CA VAL A 160 -13.14 -2.14 13.12
C VAL A 160 -12.34 -1.12 12.32
N LEU A 161 -11.43 -0.38 12.96
CA LEU A 161 -10.62 0.63 12.28
C LEU A 161 -9.72 0.03 11.19
N THR A 162 -9.07 -1.11 11.47
CA THR A 162 -8.30 -1.88 10.47
C THR A 162 -9.15 -2.22 9.24
N GLU A 163 -10.38 -2.71 9.45
CA GLU A 163 -11.27 -3.06 8.35
C GLU A 163 -11.78 -1.84 7.57
N LEU A 164 -12.02 -0.70 8.24
CA LEU A 164 -12.42 0.54 7.56
C LEU A 164 -11.30 1.06 6.63
N VAL A 165 -10.05 1.04 7.09
CA VAL A 165 -8.88 1.42 6.29
C VAL A 165 -8.74 0.49 5.07
N ARG A 166 -8.81 -0.83 5.29
CA ARG A 166 -8.76 -1.83 4.21
C ARG A 166 -9.86 -1.60 3.18
N LEU A 167 -11.10 -1.46 3.65
CA LEU A 167 -12.26 -1.31 2.78
C LEU A 167 -12.20 0.00 1.98
N ARG A 168 -11.72 1.09 2.59
CA ARG A 168 -11.52 2.35 1.88
C ARG A 168 -10.53 2.19 0.74
N GLY A 169 -9.36 1.64 1.00
CA GLY A 169 -8.35 1.37 -0.03
C GLY A 169 -8.86 0.45 -1.13
N ALA A 170 -9.57 -0.63 -0.77
CA ALA A 170 -10.20 -1.55 -1.73
C ALA A 170 -11.20 -0.85 -2.66
N ARG A 171 -11.98 0.11 -2.13
CA ARG A 171 -12.91 0.90 -2.95
C ARG A 171 -12.18 1.92 -3.81
N GLN A 172 -11.15 2.61 -3.30
CA GLN A 172 -10.37 3.55 -4.12
C GLN A 172 -9.60 2.86 -5.26
N HIS A 173 -9.14 1.63 -5.07
CA HIS A 173 -8.47 0.85 -6.12
C HIS A 173 -9.45 0.01 -6.97
N GLU A 174 -10.76 0.09 -6.70
CA GLU A 174 -11.79 -0.72 -7.34
C GLU A 174 -11.59 -2.26 -7.28
N CYS A 175 -10.79 -2.78 -6.33
CA CYS A 175 -10.49 -4.20 -6.18
C CYS A 175 -11.75 -5.04 -5.88
N ARG A 176 -12.23 -5.83 -6.84
CA ARG A 176 -13.51 -6.57 -6.70
C ARG A 176 -13.44 -7.68 -5.66
N VAL A 177 -12.37 -8.49 -5.64
CA VAL A 177 -12.13 -9.52 -4.61
C VAL A 177 -12.09 -8.92 -3.21
N CYS A 178 -11.40 -7.80 -3.03
CA CYS A 178 -11.27 -7.12 -1.75
C CYS A 178 -12.61 -6.55 -1.27
N LYS A 179 -13.41 -5.98 -2.19
CA LYS A 179 -14.75 -5.45 -1.90
C LYS A 179 -15.74 -6.56 -1.55
N SER A 180 -15.57 -7.77 -2.09
CA SER A 180 -16.41 -8.94 -1.82
C SER A 180 -16.07 -9.68 -0.51
N ARG A 181 -15.15 -9.15 0.30
CA ARG A 181 -14.72 -9.74 1.58
C ARG A 181 -14.98 -8.82 2.76
N ARG A 182 -15.22 -9.39 3.95
CA ARG A 182 -15.34 -8.66 5.23
C ARG A 182 -14.61 -9.35 6.37
N SER A 183 -14.01 -8.55 7.23
CA SER A 183 -13.36 -9.02 8.46
C SER A 183 -14.40 -9.54 9.45
N LEU A 184 -14.31 -10.82 9.84
CA LEU A 184 -15.15 -11.39 10.90
C LEU A 184 -14.86 -10.70 12.24
N ALA A 185 -13.59 -10.45 12.58
CA ALA A 185 -13.21 -9.76 13.80
C ALA A 185 -13.83 -8.35 13.92
N ALA A 186 -13.96 -7.61 12.81
CA ALA A 186 -14.64 -6.32 12.79
C ALA A 186 -16.14 -6.45 13.11
N ILE A 187 -16.79 -7.48 12.56
CA ILE A 187 -18.22 -7.77 12.80
C ILE A 187 -18.42 -8.18 14.26
N GLU A 188 -17.56 -9.04 14.81
CA GLU A 188 -17.61 -9.46 16.22
C GLU A 188 -17.33 -8.30 17.18
N ALA A 189 -16.50 -7.34 16.78
CA ALA A 189 -16.28 -6.08 17.50
C ALA A 189 -17.45 -5.07 17.37
N GLY A 190 -18.54 -5.44 16.67
CA GLY A 190 -19.78 -4.67 16.59
C GLY A 190 -19.92 -3.80 15.34
N ALA A 191 -19.02 -3.91 14.36
CA ALA A 191 -19.23 -3.25 13.07
C ALA A 191 -20.41 -3.87 12.32
N ARG A 192 -21.27 -3.00 11.77
CA ARG A 192 -22.48 -3.36 11.05
C ARG A 192 -22.42 -2.82 9.62
N ALA A 193 -23.41 -3.18 8.79
CA ALA A 193 -23.47 -2.77 7.39
C ALA A 193 -23.30 -1.25 7.23
N GLU A 194 -23.96 -0.46 8.08
CA GLU A 194 -23.90 1.00 8.02
C GLU A 194 -22.51 1.54 8.38
N THR A 195 -21.75 0.86 9.25
CA THR A 195 -20.36 1.19 9.56
C THR A 195 -19.48 1.08 8.31
N PHE A 196 -19.67 0.01 7.53
CA PHE A 196 -18.92 -0.21 6.29
C PHE A 196 -19.40 0.68 5.13
N GLU A 197 -20.68 1.02 5.08
CA GLU A 197 -21.23 1.94 4.07
C GLU A 197 -20.74 3.38 4.30
N ALA A 198 -20.59 3.79 5.57
CA ALA A 198 -20.08 5.11 5.96
C ALA A 198 -18.69 5.43 5.39
N VAL A 199 -17.86 4.42 5.10
CA VAL A 199 -16.48 4.56 4.60
C VAL A 199 -16.38 5.47 3.37
N ASP A 200 -17.38 5.47 2.48
CA ASP A 200 -17.31 6.28 1.25
C ASP A 200 -17.58 7.76 1.44
N HIS A 201 -18.24 8.10 2.54
CA HIS A 201 -18.66 9.45 2.88
C HIS A 201 -18.29 9.79 4.34
N TYR A 202 -17.18 9.22 4.83
CA TYR A 202 -16.81 9.18 6.24
C TYR A 202 -16.80 10.58 6.90
N ARG A 203 -16.39 11.63 6.17
CA ARG A 203 -16.38 13.03 6.64
C ARG A 203 -17.76 13.58 7.00
N ARG A 204 -18.84 12.96 6.52
CA ARG A 204 -20.24 13.34 6.76
C ARG A 204 -21.00 12.27 7.56
N SER A 205 -20.30 11.24 8.01
CA SER A 205 -20.87 10.12 8.76
C SER A 205 -20.75 10.33 10.27
N ASP A 206 -21.38 9.44 11.02
CA ASP A 206 -21.26 9.38 12.49
C ASP A 206 -20.04 8.56 12.96
N LEU A 207 -19.10 8.22 12.06
CA LEU A 207 -17.84 7.58 12.44
C LEU A 207 -17.05 8.48 13.40
N SER A 208 -16.31 7.85 14.32
CA SER A 208 -15.49 8.56 15.31
C SER A 208 -14.46 9.48 14.64
N ALA A 209 -14.00 10.51 15.37
CA ALA A 209 -12.95 11.40 14.90
C ALA A 209 -11.66 10.64 14.54
N SER A 210 -11.31 9.60 15.30
CA SER A 210 -10.18 8.71 14.99
C SER A 210 -10.36 7.97 13.66
N SER A 211 -11.56 7.41 13.41
CA SER A 211 -11.88 6.74 12.15
C SER A 211 -11.82 7.71 10.97
N GLN A 212 -12.36 8.92 11.13
CA GLN A 212 -12.32 9.93 10.08
C GLN A 212 -10.89 10.41 9.80
N ALA A 213 -10.04 10.55 10.82
CA ALA A 213 -8.63 10.89 10.65
C ALA A 213 -7.86 9.79 9.91
N ALA A 214 -8.05 8.52 10.28
CA ALA A 214 -7.41 7.38 9.59
C ALA A 214 -7.85 7.26 8.12
N LEU A 215 -9.14 7.44 7.85
CA LEU A 215 -9.68 7.41 6.48
C LEU A 215 -9.23 8.61 5.65
N ALA A 216 -9.05 9.79 6.27
CA ALA A 216 -8.43 10.93 5.60
C ALA A 216 -6.96 10.72 5.28
N LEU A 217 -6.20 10.11 6.19
CA LEU A 217 -4.82 9.71 5.92
C LEU A 217 -4.75 8.68 4.79
N THR A 218 -5.67 7.71 4.78
CA THR A 218 -5.81 6.70 3.71
C THR A 218 -6.01 7.37 2.35
N ASP A 219 -6.97 8.30 2.24
CA ASP A 219 -7.22 9.04 1.00
C ASP A 219 -6.01 9.88 0.59
N ALA A 220 -5.36 10.57 1.53
CA ALA A 220 -4.19 11.40 1.25
C ALA A 220 -3.02 10.55 0.73
N MET A 221 -2.80 9.38 1.31
CA MET A 221 -1.76 8.45 0.89
C MET A 221 -2.03 7.86 -0.51
N ILE A 222 -3.29 7.60 -0.86
CA ILE A 222 -3.68 7.05 -2.16
C ILE A 222 -3.70 8.12 -3.26
N TRP A 223 -4.11 9.36 -2.98
CA TRP A 223 -4.36 10.34 -4.04
C TRP A 223 -3.42 11.54 -4.05
N THR A 224 -2.89 11.94 -2.88
CA THR A 224 -2.06 13.14 -2.77
C THR A 224 -0.82 12.93 -1.88
N PRO A 225 -0.03 11.86 -2.08
CA PRO A 225 1.03 11.47 -1.14
C PRO A 225 2.20 12.47 -1.05
N SER A 226 2.41 13.29 -2.09
CA SER A 226 3.42 14.37 -2.07
C SER A 226 2.89 15.69 -1.48
N ARG A 227 1.59 15.75 -1.14
CA ARG A 227 0.89 16.98 -0.72
C ARG A 227 -0.15 16.69 0.37
N LEU A 228 0.29 16.02 1.43
CA LEU A 228 -0.54 15.87 2.62
C LEU A 228 -0.95 17.25 3.14
N ARG A 229 -2.23 17.39 3.48
CA ARG A 229 -2.75 18.64 4.02
C ARG A 229 -2.40 18.72 5.51
N ASP A 230 -1.98 19.89 5.98
CA ASP A 230 -1.67 20.12 7.40
C ASP A 230 -2.84 19.69 8.31
N ALA A 231 -4.08 19.98 7.89
CA ALA A 231 -5.27 19.58 8.63
C ALA A 231 -5.45 18.06 8.77
N ASP A 232 -5.02 17.25 7.79
CA ASP A 232 -5.08 15.78 7.92
C ASP A 232 -3.98 15.28 8.89
N VAL A 233 -2.78 15.87 8.84
CA VAL A 233 -1.68 15.57 9.77
C VAL A 233 -2.06 15.94 11.21
N GLU A 234 -2.63 17.14 11.40
CA GLU A 234 -3.12 17.60 12.70
C GLU A 234 -4.25 16.72 13.25
N ALA A 235 -5.20 16.32 12.40
CA ALA A 235 -6.28 15.42 12.80
C ALA A 235 -5.77 14.04 13.23
N VAL A 236 -4.79 13.48 12.51
CA VAL A 236 -4.14 12.22 12.90
C VAL A 236 -3.48 12.36 14.27
N ARG A 237 -2.65 13.39 14.46
CA ARG A 237 -1.96 13.64 15.74
C ARG A 237 -2.92 13.93 16.91
N ALA A 238 -4.10 14.48 16.63
CA ALA A 238 -5.12 14.79 17.64
C ALA A 238 -5.95 13.57 18.06
N HIS A 239 -6.09 12.56 17.20
CA HIS A 239 -7.07 11.48 17.39
C HIS A 239 -6.50 10.06 17.34
N LEU A 240 -5.24 9.90 16.94
CA LEU A 240 -4.53 8.62 16.95
C LEU A 240 -3.27 8.73 17.81
N THR A 241 -2.80 7.60 18.32
CA THR A 241 -1.46 7.49 18.89
C THR A 241 -0.39 7.35 17.80
N PRO A 242 0.90 7.59 18.10
CA PRO A 242 2.00 7.31 17.18
C PRO A 242 1.97 5.90 16.57
N ALA A 243 1.76 4.87 17.40
CA ALA A 243 1.68 3.48 16.95
C ALA A 243 0.50 3.25 15.99
N GLN A 244 -0.68 3.78 16.31
CA GLN A 244 -1.86 3.70 15.44
C GLN A 244 -1.64 4.41 14.10
N ALA A 245 -0.98 5.59 14.09
CA ALA A 245 -0.70 6.30 12.85
C ALA A 245 0.29 5.56 11.95
N VAL A 246 1.32 4.93 12.53
CA VAL A 246 2.23 4.04 11.80
C VAL A 246 1.47 2.84 11.23
N GLU A 247 0.61 2.21 12.03
CA GLU A 247 -0.18 1.05 11.60
C GLU A 247 -1.16 1.39 10.48
N VAL A 248 -1.86 2.54 10.53
CA VAL A 248 -2.71 2.99 9.41
C VAL A 248 -1.89 3.11 8.12
N ALA A 249 -0.72 3.76 8.17
CA ALA A 249 0.11 3.93 6.98
C ALA A 249 0.63 2.57 6.43
N LEU A 250 0.97 1.63 7.32
CA LEU A 250 1.38 0.28 6.95
C LEU A 250 0.21 -0.55 6.39
N ASP A 251 -0.97 -0.48 6.99
CA ASP A 251 -2.18 -1.15 6.50
C ASP A 251 -2.53 -0.67 5.09
N VAL A 252 -2.51 0.65 4.85
CA VAL A 252 -2.72 1.19 3.50
C VAL A 252 -1.69 0.64 2.52
N THR A 253 -0.41 0.56 2.93
CA THR A 253 0.68 -0.01 2.13
C THR A 253 0.44 -1.49 1.82
N ARG A 254 0.18 -2.32 2.85
CA ARG A 254 -0.14 -3.75 2.71
C ARG A 254 -1.34 -3.97 1.79
N ASN A 255 -2.43 -3.25 2.04
CA ASN A 255 -3.67 -3.41 1.30
C ASN A 255 -3.55 -3.00 -0.16
N ALA A 256 -2.64 -2.07 -0.49
CA ALA A 256 -2.37 -1.66 -1.85
C ALA A 256 -1.66 -2.74 -2.70
N ALA A 257 -1.20 -3.85 -2.11
CA ALA A 257 -0.81 -5.02 -2.90
C ALA A 257 -1.97 -5.54 -3.77
N ASN A 258 -3.23 -5.23 -3.40
CA ASN A 258 -4.39 -5.52 -4.23
C ASN A 258 -4.34 -4.88 -5.63
N LYS A 259 -3.61 -3.79 -5.80
CA LYS A 259 -3.44 -3.12 -7.09
C LYS A 259 -2.78 -4.04 -8.10
N ILE A 260 -1.96 -5.00 -7.68
CA ILE A 260 -1.37 -6.02 -8.56
C ILE A 260 -2.48 -6.85 -9.22
N ALA A 261 -3.46 -7.32 -8.45
CA ALA A 261 -4.58 -8.09 -8.98
C ALA A 261 -5.45 -7.23 -9.91
N VAL A 262 -5.73 -5.97 -9.53
CA VAL A 262 -6.53 -5.04 -10.35
C VAL A 262 -5.85 -4.76 -11.69
N ALA A 263 -4.57 -4.38 -11.65
CA ALA A 263 -3.79 -4.01 -12.84
C ALA A 263 -3.63 -5.16 -13.84
N LEU A 264 -3.73 -6.41 -13.37
CA LEU A 264 -3.64 -7.62 -14.18
C LEU A 264 -5.03 -8.25 -14.46
N ALA A 265 -6.12 -7.58 -14.08
CA ALA A 265 -7.50 -8.07 -14.19
C ALA A 265 -7.74 -9.44 -13.49
N ALA A 266 -6.96 -9.74 -12.46
CA ALA A 266 -7.01 -10.98 -11.66
C ALA A 266 -7.80 -10.81 -10.34
N ASP A 267 -8.63 -9.78 -10.23
CA ASP A 267 -9.33 -9.39 -9.00
C ASP A 267 -10.79 -9.84 -8.94
N ALA A 268 -11.19 -10.89 -9.67
CA ALA A 268 -12.58 -11.36 -9.71
C ALA A 268 -13.18 -11.54 -8.29
N PRO A 269 -14.44 -11.13 -8.05
CA PRO A 269 -15.04 -11.25 -6.73
C PRO A 269 -15.18 -12.71 -6.33
N VAL A 270 -14.97 -13.01 -5.05
CA VAL A 270 -15.11 -14.39 -4.52
C VAL A 270 -16.56 -14.84 -4.42
N VAL A 271 -17.49 -13.89 -4.27
CA VAL A 271 -18.94 -14.15 -4.20
C VAL A 271 -19.69 -13.18 -5.12
N ALA A 272 -20.77 -13.66 -5.74
CA ALA A 272 -21.61 -12.84 -6.61
C ALA A 272 -22.52 -11.86 -5.85
N THR A 273 -22.92 -12.22 -4.62
CA THR A 273 -23.78 -11.42 -3.74
C THR A 273 -23.33 -11.59 -2.29
N GLY A 274 -23.45 -10.52 -1.49
CA GLY A 274 -23.02 -10.54 -0.09
C GLY A 274 -21.50 -10.41 0.04
N VAL A 275 -20.95 -11.04 1.07
CA VAL A 275 -19.52 -10.99 1.41
C VAL A 275 -19.04 -12.36 1.87
N GLU A 276 -17.82 -12.73 1.49
CA GLU A 276 -17.07 -13.82 2.11
C GLU A 276 -16.41 -13.28 3.38
N LEU A 277 -16.56 -13.99 4.49
CA LEU A 277 -15.90 -13.61 5.74
C LEU A 277 -14.45 -14.11 5.72
N PHE A 278 -13.56 -13.32 6.32
CA PHE A 278 -12.19 -13.75 6.56
C PHE A 278 -11.75 -13.36 7.97
N GLU A 279 -10.74 -14.07 8.45
CA GLU A 279 -9.97 -13.72 9.64
C GLU A 279 -8.49 -13.65 9.28
N THR A 280 -7.71 -12.97 10.13
CA THR A 280 -6.25 -13.01 10.08
C THR A 280 -5.78 -13.88 11.24
N ASP A 281 -5.04 -14.95 10.96
CA ASP A 281 -4.47 -15.79 12.01
C ASP A 281 -3.26 -15.13 12.71
N ALA A 282 -2.74 -15.79 13.76
CA ALA A 282 -1.61 -15.28 14.53
C ALA A 282 -0.32 -15.12 13.72
N ASP A 283 -0.19 -15.81 12.58
CA ASP A 283 0.95 -15.73 11.68
C ASP A 283 0.78 -14.62 10.62
N GLY A 284 -0.40 -14.00 10.56
CA GLY A 284 -0.76 -12.94 9.61
C GLY A 284 -1.38 -13.46 8.31
N ASN A 285 -1.75 -14.73 8.24
CA ASN A 285 -2.41 -15.32 7.07
C ASN A 285 -3.91 -15.08 7.09
N LEU A 286 -4.51 -14.99 5.90
CA LEU A 286 -5.96 -14.95 5.78
C LEU A 286 -6.54 -16.37 5.85
N VAL A 287 -7.52 -16.57 6.71
CA VAL A 287 -8.32 -17.79 6.82
C VAL A 287 -9.79 -17.49 6.53
N PHE A 288 -10.52 -18.47 5.99
CA PHE A 288 -11.89 -18.31 5.52
C PHE A 288 -12.80 -19.32 6.25
N PRO A 289 -13.57 -18.87 7.26
CA PRO A 289 -14.45 -19.73 8.06
C PRO A 289 -15.75 -20.14 7.35
#